data_AF-A0A7W1PDS6-F1
#
_entry.id   AF-A0A7W1PDS6-F1
#
_cell.length_a   1.000
_cell.length_b   1.000
_cell.length_c   1.000
_cell.angle_alpha   90.00
_cell.angle_beta   90.00
_cell.angle_gamma   90.00
#
_symmetry.space_group_name_H-M   'P 1'
#
loop_
_entity.id
_entity.type
_entity.pdbx_description
1 polymer ?
#
loop_
_entity_poly.entity_id
_entity_poly.type
_entity_poly.pdbx_seq_one_letter_code
_entity_poly.pdbx_strand_id
1 'polypeptide(L)'
;MKTIEIVSSQSPNKRMDPTEDVGRAQLQKVIDDLADVFIAGVAANRGVTTDTVLADFGQGGVFVGRLAVEQGLADAVGTYESTLAELRDRGLDAVTVWRTTAPSRATLTTLARDLKMSDSTKAGDASSSTSGAPTDPATPPATATTEPVAAVVAAPDLIAQARAEAATQERERIASIRTLGASADAALVEKCVADGVTAEAAARCFLEADQAKAAARLLALKGDESSNPAPAKTTAGNGEPDSDRAKAKEILAVHATVAPSRSTTHRSR
;
A
#
# COMPACT_ATOMS: atom_id res chain seq x y z
N MET A 1 41.97 6.22 45.17
CA MET A 1 40.89 5.27 45.47
C MET A 1 40.92 4.20 44.39
N LYS A 2 40.87 2.91 44.74
CA LYS A 2 40.87 1.81 43.78
C LYS A 2 39.43 1.33 43.65
N THR A 3 38.82 1.57 42.50
CA THR A 3 37.43 1.18 42.24
C THR A 3 37.42 -0.31 41.91
N ILE A 4 36.69 -1.11 42.69
CA ILE A 4 36.48 -2.53 42.41
C ILE A 4 35.07 -2.65 41.85
N GLU A 5 34.95 -3.04 40.59
CA GLU A 5 33.66 -3.33 39.94
C GLU A 5 33.52 -4.82 39.70
N ILE A 6 32.33 -5.36 40.01
CA ILE A 6 31.99 -6.76 39.83
C ILE A 6 30.94 -6.86 38.71
N VAL A 7 31.25 -7.64 37.68
CA VAL A 7 30.37 -7.90 36.53
C VAL A 7 29.93 -9.36 36.56
N SER A 8 28.75 -9.66 36.01
CA SER A 8 28.28 -11.05 35.88
C SER A 8 29.28 -11.89 35.09
N SER A 9 29.60 -13.09 35.59
CA SER A 9 30.50 -14.05 34.93
C SER A 9 30.03 -14.50 33.55
N GLN A 10 28.72 -14.35 33.26
CA GLN A 10 28.11 -14.66 31.97
C GLN A 10 28.16 -13.51 30.95
N SER A 11 28.68 -12.34 31.33
CA SER A 11 28.84 -11.22 30.39
C SER A 11 30.13 -10.43 30.68
N PRO A 12 31.31 -11.05 30.52
CA PRO A 12 32.60 -10.40 30.79
C PRO A 12 32.82 -9.14 29.95
N ASN A 13 32.25 -9.14 28.75
CA ASN A 13 32.44 -8.12 27.73
C ASN A 13 31.49 -6.90 27.85
N LYS A 14 30.70 -6.79 28.93
CA LYS A 14 29.79 -5.64 29.10
C LYS A 14 30.49 -4.38 29.63
N ARG A 15 31.64 -4.55 30.26
CA ARG A 15 32.43 -3.46 30.85
C ARG A 15 33.92 -3.74 30.63
N MET A 16 34.34 -3.78 29.38
CA MET A 16 35.78 -3.77 29.10
C MET A 16 36.38 -2.43 29.48
N ASP A 17 37.57 -2.49 30.07
CA ASP A 17 38.35 -1.30 30.35
C ASP A 17 39.03 -0.79 29.05
N PRO A 18 38.73 0.43 28.59
CA PRO A 18 39.37 1.00 27.41
C PRO A 18 40.85 1.36 27.62
N THR A 19 41.34 1.34 28.87
CA THR A 19 42.76 1.56 29.19
C THR A 19 43.61 0.30 29.01
N GLU A 20 42.98 -0.86 28.93
CA GLU A 20 43.62 -2.15 28.66
C GLU A 20 43.61 -2.45 27.15
N ASP A 21 44.71 -2.99 26.61
CA ASP A 21 44.89 -3.21 25.17
C ASP A 21 43.82 -4.13 24.57
N VAL A 22 43.48 -5.21 25.30
CA VAL A 22 42.43 -6.17 24.87
C VAL A 22 41.06 -5.51 24.87
N GLY A 23 40.75 -4.71 25.89
CA GLY A 23 39.48 -3.99 25.98
C GLY A 23 39.34 -2.94 24.89
N ARG A 24 40.39 -2.17 24.64
CA ARG A 24 40.46 -1.17 23.55
C ARG A 24 40.29 -1.80 22.17
N ALA A 25 40.99 -2.89 21.87
CA ALA A 25 40.86 -3.55 20.57
C ALA A 25 39.45 -4.07 20.31
N GLN A 26 38.80 -4.60 21.34
CA GLN A 26 37.46 -5.16 21.23
C GLN A 26 36.39 -4.07 21.13
N LEU A 27 36.55 -2.95 21.84
CA LEU A 27 35.72 -1.76 21.65
C LEU A 27 35.92 -1.13 20.27
N GLN A 28 37.16 -1.04 19.80
CA GLN A 28 37.47 -0.49 18.48
C GLN A 28 36.79 -1.31 17.39
N LYS A 29 36.86 -2.65 17.48
CA LYS A 29 36.15 -3.52 16.55
C LYS A 29 34.65 -3.23 16.50
N VAL A 30 34.01 -3.05 17.65
CA VAL A 30 32.57 -2.73 17.69
C VAL A 30 32.29 -1.37 17.04
N ILE A 31 33.15 -0.38 17.26
CA ILE A 31 33.02 0.94 16.64
C ILE A 31 33.21 0.85 15.12
N ASP A 32 34.20 0.09 14.66
CA ASP A 32 34.48 -0.14 13.24
C ASP A 32 33.32 -0.87 12.56
N ASP A 33 32.79 -1.92 13.18
CA ASP A 33 31.61 -2.65 12.69
C ASP A 33 30.39 -1.71 12.55
N LEU A 34 30.20 -0.78 13.49
CA LEU A 34 29.13 0.23 13.41
C LEU A 34 29.39 1.28 12.32
N ALA A 35 30.64 1.68 12.14
CA ALA A 35 31.04 2.60 11.08
C ALA A 35 30.78 1.99 9.70
N ASP A 36 31.07 0.70 9.51
CA ASP A 36 30.82 -0.02 8.26
C ASP A 36 29.33 -0.03 7.90
N VAL A 37 28.45 -0.29 8.88
CA VAL A 37 26.99 -0.24 8.67
C VAL A 37 26.53 1.16 8.25
N PHE A 38 27.09 2.21 8.88
CA PHE A 38 26.78 3.58 8.52
C PHE A 38 27.25 3.93 7.09
N ILE A 39 28.50 3.59 6.76
CA ILE A 39 29.09 3.83 5.44
C ILE A 39 28.29 3.13 4.35
N ALA A 40 27.94 1.86 4.55
CA ALA A 40 27.11 1.10 3.62
C ALA A 40 25.73 1.75 3.42
N GLY A 41 25.11 2.24 4.50
CA GLY A 41 23.84 2.96 4.43
C GLY A 41 23.94 4.25 3.61
N VAL A 42 24.97 5.05 3.83
CA VAL A 42 25.19 6.30 3.07
C VAL A 42 25.47 6.00 1.59
N ALA A 43 26.36 5.04 1.31
CA ALA A 43 26.70 4.61 -0.03
C ALA A 43 25.45 4.19 -0.83
N ALA A 44 24.60 3.35 -0.23
CA ALA A 44 23.38 2.86 -0.86
C ALA A 44 22.38 3.99 -1.15
N ASN A 45 22.18 4.93 -0.21
CA ASN A 45 21.20 6.00 -0.37
C ASN A 45 21.67 7.14 -1.28
N ARG A 46 22.99 7.35 -1.38
CA ARG A 46 23.59 8.33 -2.29
C ARG A 46 23.97 7.76 -3.66
N GLY A 47 23.89 6.45 -3.84
CA GLY A 47 24.26 5.78 -5.09
C GLY A 47 25.76 5.85 -5.39
N VAL A 48 26.59 5.89 -4.35
CA VAL A 48 28.06 5.98 -4.46
C VAL A 48 28.72 4.73 -3.85
N THR A 49 30.02 4.55 -4.07
CA THR A 49 30.76 3.43 -3.46
C THR A 49 31.16 3.74 -2.01
N THR A 50 31.42 2.70 -1.21
CA THR A 50 31.93 2.85 0.16
C THR A 50 33.26 3.59 0.21
N ASP A 51 34.10 3.40 -0.81
CA ASP A 51 35.40 4.09 -0.93
C ASP A 51 35.20 5.60 -1.15
N THR A 52 34.21 5.99 -1.94
CA THR A 52 33.80 7.39 -2.13
C THR A 52 33.34 8.01 -0.80
N VAL A 53 32.57 7.28 0.00
CA VAL A 53 32.11 7.75 1.32
C VAL A 53 33.30 8.01 2.25
N LEU A 54 34.27 7.10 2.28
CA LEU A 54 35.47 7.22 3.10
C LEU A 54 36.39 8.35 2.65
N ALA A 55 36.52 8.58 1.35
CA ALA A 55 37.38 9.64 0.82
C ALA A 55 36.75 11.03 0.95
N ASP A 56 35.49 11.15 0.52
CA ASP A 56 34.91 12.45 0.12
C ASP A 56 33.90 13.01 1.13
N PHE A 57 33.32 12.18 2.01
CA PHE A 57 32.32 12.61 3.00
C PHE A 57 32.90 12.98 4.37
N GLY A 58 34.11 13.55 4.37
CA GLY A 58 34.64 14.32 5.49
C GLY A 58 35.23 13.52 6.65
N GLN A 59 35.23 12.19 6.59
CA GLN A 59 35.95 11.30 7.52
C GLN A 59 35.64 11.58 9.01
N GLY A 60 34.38 11.91 9.32
CA GLY A 60 33.94 12.28 10.67
C GLY A 60 33.96 13.79 10.96
N GLY A 61 34.40 14.61 10.01
CA GLY A 61 34.29 16.07 10.04
C GLY A 61 32.86 16.57 9.81
N VAL A 62 32.61 17.82 10.22
CA VAL A 62 31.31 18.48 10.03
C VAL A 62 31.37 19.36 8.78
N PHE A 63 30.39 19.22 7.89
CA PHE A 63 30.21 20.12 6.76
C PHE A 63 29.21 21.23 7.08
N VAL A 64 29.51 22.44 6.61
CA VAL A 64 28.52 23.52 6.53
C VAL A 64 27.56 23.20 5.37
N GLY A 65 26.26 23.42 5.54
CA GLY A 65 25.21 22.90 4.65
C GLY A 65 25.45 23.06 3.14
N ARG A 66 26.00 24.20 2.69
CA ARG A 66 26.34 24.39 1.27
C ARG A 66 27.45 23.45 0.78
N LEU A 67 28.50 23.26 1.57
CA LEU A 67 29.58 22.33 1.25
C LEU A 67 29.08 20.87 1.24
N ALA A 68 28.13 20.53 2.11
CA ALA A 68 27.52 19.19 2.10
C ALA A 68 26.76 18.91 0.79
N VAL A 69 26.12 19.93 0.20
CA VAL A 69 25.46 19.82 -1.10
C VAL A 69 26.49 19.71 -2.23
N GLU A 70 27.54 20.51 -2.20
CA GLU A 70 28.61 20.47 -3.20
C GLU A 70 29.31 19.11 -3.26
N GLN A 71 29.51 18.47 -2.09
CA GLN A 71 30.08 17.11 -2.02
C GLN A 71 29.06 16.02 -2.38
N GLY A 72 27.77 16.33 -2.54
CA GLY A 72 26.72 15.33 -2.82
C GLY A 72 26.25 14.54 -1.59
N LEU A 73 26.60 15.00 -0.37
CA LEU A 73 26.09 14.44 0.88
C LEU A 73 24.65 14.89 1.17
N ALA A 74 24.23 16.01 0.60
CA ALA A 74 22.87 16.56 0.67
C ALA A 74 22.40 17.02 -0.72
N ASP A 75 21.08 17.08 -0.92
CA ASP A 75 20.50 17.39 -2.23
C ASP A 75 20.37 18.91 -2.46
N ALA A 76 19.98 19.67 -1.43
CA ALA A 76 19.84 21.12 -1.50
C ALA A 76 19.88 21.78 -0.11
N VAL A 77 20.08 23.10 -0.08
CA VAL A 77 19.88 23.94 1.12
C VAL A 77 18.57 24.71 0.96
N GLY A 78 17.68 24.63 1.95
CA GLY A 78 16.39 25.31 1.94
C GLY A 78 15.82 25.51 3.34
N THR A 79 14.61 26.08 3.42
CA THR A 79 13.84 26.19 4.67
C THR A 79 12.82 25.06 4.77
N TYR A 80 12.32 24.80 5.97
CA TYR A 80 11.31 23.76 6.21
C TYR A 80 10.03 23.97 5.36
N GLU A 81 9.60 25.21 5.18
CA GLU A 81 8.40 25.55 4.41
C GLU A 81 8.59 25.24 2.93
N SER A 82 9.81 25.48 2.40
CA SER A 82 10.14 25.16 1.02
C SER A 82 10.16 23.66 0.76
N THR A 83 10.71 22.87 1.69
CA THR A 83 10.73 21.40 1.54
C THR A 83 9.33 20.80 1.71
N LEU A 84 8.51 21.37 2.59
CA LEU A 84 7.11 20.93 2.76
C LEU A 84 6.28 21.21 1.50
N ALA A 85 6.45 22.37 0.86
CA ALA A 85 5.80 22.68 -0.41
C ALA A 85 6.24 21.69 -1.50
N GLU A 86 7.55 21.44 -1.63
CA GLU A 86 8.08 20.48 -2.61
C GLU A 86 7.53 19.06 -2.41
N LEU A 87 7.46 18.57 -1.17
CA LEU A 87 6.90 17.24 -0.88
C LEU A 87 5.43 17.12 -1.27
N ARG A 88 4.63 18.18 -1.03
CA ARG A 88 3.22 18.23 -1.42
C ARG A 88 3.06 18.21 -2.94
N ASP A 89 3.89 18.96 -3.65
CA ASP A 89 3.87 19.02 -5.12
C ASP A 89 4.34 17.70 -5.74
N ARG A 90 5.25 16.96 -5.07
CA ARG A 90 5.70 15.62 -5.46
C ARG A 90 4.67 14.51 -5.17
N GLY A 91 3.50 14.86 -4.62
CA GLY A 91 2.41 13.91 -4.34
C GLY A 91 2.73 12.88 -3.25
N LEU A 92 3.79 13.12 -2.47
CA LEU A 92 4.16 12.27 -1.34
C LEU A 92 3.31 12.66 -0.13
N ASP A 93 2.05 12.21 -0.10
CA ASP A 93 1.30 12.20 1.15
C ASP A 93 2.10 11.39 2.18
N ALA A 94 2.47 12.02 3.29
CA ALA A 94 3.31 11.43 4.35
C ALA A 94 2.76 10.09 4.90
N VAL A 95 1.48 9.80 4.64
CA VAL A 95 0.78 8.55 4.99
C VAL A 95 1.18 7.36 4.10
N THR A 96 1.73 7.57 2.91
CA THR A 96 2.06 6.49 1.96
C THR A 96 3.48 5.93 2.17
N VAL A 97 4.39 6.74 2.73
CA VAL A 97 5.82 6.39 2.92
C VAL A 97 6.04 5.36 4.03
N TRP A 98 5.25 5.38 5.12
CA TRP A 98 5.38 4.40 6.20
C TRP A 98 4.76 3.03 5.87
N ARG A 99 3.95 2.95 4.81
CA ARG A 99 3.22 1.73 4.41
C ARG A 99 3.97 0.89 3.38
N THR A 100 4.95 1.47 2.70
CA THR A 100 5.74 0.84 1.62
C THR A 100 7.04 0.19 2.08
N THR A 101 7.49 0.44 3.32
CA THR A 101 8.69 -0.17 3.92
C THR A 101 8.38 -1.22 4.98
N ALA A 102 7.11 -1.47 5.29
CA ALA A 102 6.73 -2.55 6.20
C ALA A 102 6.94 -3.91 5.50
N PRO A 103 7.74 -4.83 6.08
CA PRO A 103 7.88 -6.17 5.52
C PRO A 103 6.51 -6.83 5.49
N SER A 104 6.18 -7.46 4.36
CA SER A 104 4.91 -8.15 4.23
C SER A 104 4.75 -9.18 5.36
N ARG A 105 3.52 -9.44 5.76
CA ARG A 105 3.20 -10.46 6.78
C ARG A 105 3.79 -11.84 6.42
N ALA A 106 4.01 -12.13 5.15
CA ALA A 106 4.69 -13.36 4.71
C ALA A 106 6.18 -13.37 5.12
N THR A 107 6.88 -12.24 4.98
CA THR A 107 8.29 -12.07 5.34
C THR A 107 8.50 -12.20 6.86
N LEU A 108 7.59 -11.63 7.66
CA LEU A 108 7.59 -11.77 9.12
C LEU A 108 7.34 -13.22 9.58
N THR A 109 6.52 -13.97 8.84
CA THR A 109 6.24 -15.37 9.19
C THR A 109 7.44 -16.29 8.92
N THR A 110 8.23 -15.99 7.87
CA THR A 110 9.46 -16.74 7.56
C THR A 110 10.58 -16.44 8.55
N LEU A 111 10.83 -15.16 8.86
CA LEU A 111 11.79 -14.77 9.90
C LEU A 111 11.42 -15.31 11.29
N ALA A 112 10.13 -15.39 11.61
CA ALA A 112 9.66 -15.96 12.88
C ALA A 112 9.79 -17.50 12.96
N ARG A 113 9.90 -18.20 11.82
CA ARG A 113 10.17 -19.65 11.79
C ARG A 113 11.65 -19.94 12.01
N ASP A 114 12.54 -19.14 11.42
CA ASP A 114 13.99 -19.32 11.57
C ASP A 114 14.47 -19.04 13.01
N LEU A 115 13.74 -18.23 13.77
CA LEU A 115 14.01 -17.98 15.19
C LEU A 115 13.46 -19.07 16.13
N LYS A 116 12.67 -20.03 15.63
CA LYS A 116 12.03 -21.09 16.43
C LYS A 116 12.61 -22.48 16.15
N MET A 117 13.93 -22.63 16.08
CA MET A 117 14.57 -23.94 16.26
C MET A 117 15.96 -23.79 16.88
N SER A 118 16.05 -23.96 18.20
CA SER A 118 17.29 -24.29 18.92
C SER A 118 16.91 -24.82 20.31
N ASP A 119 16.18 -25.93 20.37
CA ASP A 119 16.14 -26.73 21.61
C ASP A 119 15.85 -28.20 21.28
N SER A 120 16.87 -29.05 21.38
CA SER A 120 16.76 -30.52 21.39
C SER A 120 18.12 -31.14 21.73
N THR A 121 18.49 -31.14 23.01
CA THR A 121 19.47 -32.09 23.57
C THR A 121 18.79 -33.43 23.90
N LYS A 122 19.30 -34.53 23.30
CA LYS A 122 19.42 -35.96 23.75
C LYS A 122 18.61 -36.45 24.99
N ALA A 123 18.14 -37.69 25.14
CA ALA A 123 18.26 -38.99 24.45
C ALA A 123 17.38 -40.06 25.17
N GLY A 124 17.09 -41.19 24.49
CA GLY A 124 16.63 -42.50 25.03
C GLY A 124 15.12 -42.72 24.99
N ASP A 125 14.52 -43.83 24.55
CA ASP A 125 14.94 -45.21 24.30
C ASP A 125 13.98 -45.87 23.27
N ALA A 126 14.37 -47.01 22.72
CA ALA A 126 13.87 -47.68 21.52
C ALA A 126 12.47 -48.35 21.60
N SER A 127 11.76 -48.46 20.45
CA SER A 127 11.53 -49.75 19.76
C SER A 127 10.53 -49.68 18.57
N SER A 128 10.99 -50.21 17.44
CA SER A 128 10.30 -50.94 16.37
C SER A 128 9.35 -50.26 15.34
N SER A 129 9.85 -50.26 14.10
CA SER A 129 9.29 -50.91 12.90
C SER A 129 8.88 -50.03 11.71
N THR A 130 9.71 -50.14 10.67
CA THR A 130 9.38 -50.28 9.24
C THR A 130 8.73 -49.10 8.49
N SER A 131 9.55 -48.40 7.69
CA SER A 131 9.50 -48.45 6.20
C SER A 131 10.27 -47.28 5.59
N GLY A 132 11.15 -47.56 4.62
CA GLY A 132 11.63 -46.59 3.63
C GLY A 132 12.97 -45.88 3.93
N ALA A 133 14.07 -46.47 3.48
CA ALA A 133 15.35 -45.79 3.22
C ALA A 133 15.57 -45.81 1.67
N PRO A 134 16.57 -45.10 1.06
CA PRO A 134 17.70 -44.46 1.72
C PRO A 134 18.25 -43.13 1.11
N THR A 135 19.11 -42.50 1.92
CA THR A 135 20.36 -41.80 1.57
C THR A 135 20.34 -40.42 0.90
N ASP A 136 20.38 -39.39 1.75
CA ASP A 136 21.43 -38.36 1.67
C ASP A 136 22.81 -38.95 2.00
N PRO A 137 23.88 -38.46 1.36
CA PRO A 137 25.15 -38.33 2.05
C PRO A 137 25.72 -36.90 1.98
N ALA A 138 26.02 -36.38 3.16
CA ALA A 138 27.22 -35.60 3.48
C ALA A 138 27.45 -34.21 2.83
N THR A 139 27.32 -33.18 3.66
CA THR A 139 28.18 -31.99 3.61
C THR A 139 29.63 -32.36 3.95
N PRO A 140 30.65 -31.81 3.26
CA PRO A 140 31.65 -30.98 3.96
C PRO A 140 32.07 -29.75 3.11
N PRO A 141 33.08 -28.96 3.50
CA PRO A 141 32.99 -27.70 4.25
C PRO A 141 33.31 -26.45 3.41
N ALA A 142 33.19 -25.28 4.05
CA ALA A 142 33.53 -23.96 3.50
C ALA A 142 34.96 -23.86 2.92
N THR A 143 35.11 -23.10 1.83
CA THR A 143 36.37 -22.41 1.51
C THR A 143 36.04 -21.11 0.78
N ALA A 144 36.51 -20.01 1.35
CA ALA A 144 36.36 -18.66 0.80
C ALA A 144 37.19 -18.51 -0.48
N THR A 145 36.63 -17.85 -1.49
CA THR A 145 37.42 -17.14 -2.53
C THR A 145 36.63 -15.90 -2.97
N THR A 146 37.23 -14.76 -2.65
CA THR A 146 37.16 -13.41 -3.22
C THR A 146 36.51 -13.23 -4.62
N GLU A 147 35.55 -12.29 -4.68
CA GLU A 147 35.19 -11.29 -5.73
C GLU A 147 34.91 -11.77 -7.19
N PRO A 148 34.00 -11.15 -8.01
CA PRO A 148 33.53 -9.76 -7.92
C PRO A 148 32.00 -9.53 -8.19
N VAL A 149 31.61 -8.26 -8.08
CA VAL A 149 30.36 -7.62 -8.53
C VAL A 149 29.93 -8.04 -9.95
N ALA A 150 29.15 -9.12 -10.11
CA ALA A 150 28.56 -9.51 -11.41
C ALA A 150 27.37 -10.51 -11.36
N ALA A 151 26.54 -10.54 -10.30
CA ALA A 151 25.48 -11.56 -10.15
C ALA A 151 24.07 -11.02 -9.83
N VAL A 152 23.67 -9.86 -10.37
CA VAL A 152 22.26 -9.68 -10.76
C VAL A 152 22.08 -10.30 -12.15
N VAL A 153 22.48 -11.56 -12.30
CA VAL A 153 22.17 -12.36 -13.48
C VAL A 153 20.90 -13.12 -13.14
N ALA A 154 19.81 -12.67 -13.74
CA ALA A 154 18.58 -13.39 -14.00
C ALA A 154 18.38 -14.67 -13.15
N ALA A 155 17.73 -14.55 -12.01
CA ALA A 155 16.89 -15.63 -11.52
C ALA A 155 15.57 -15.53 -12.30
N PRO A 156 15.39 -16.23 -13.44
CA PRO A 156 14.19 -16.13 -14.26
C PRO A 156 12.94 -16.42 -13.43
N ASP A 157 13.07 -17.28 -12.42
CA ASP A 157 11.99 -17.67 -11.51
C ASP A 157 11.54 -16.50 -10.63
N LEU A 158 12.46 -15.68 -10.12
CA LEU A 158 12.11 -14.50 -9.31
C LEU A 158 11.44 -13.41 -10.17
N ILE A 159 11.91 -13.22 -11.41
CA ILE A 159 11.30 -12.27 -12.35
C ILE A 159 9.90 -12.77 -12.77
N ALA A 160 9.75 -14.08 -13.02
CA ALA A 160 8.48 -14.70 -13.35
C ALA A 160 7.49 -14.60 -12.19
N GLN A 161 7.94 -14.83 -10.95
CA GLN A 161 7.13 -14.68 -9.75
C GLN A 161 6.67 -13.24 -9.56
N ALA A 162 7.57 -12.26 -9.66
CA ALA A 162 7.21 -10.84 -9.53
C ALA A 162 6.19 -10.39 -10.58
N ARG A 163 6.32 -10.85 -11.84
CA ARG A 163 5.35 -10.57 -12.91
C ARG A 163 4.00 -11.23 -12.64
N ALA A 164 3.99 -12.45 -12.13
CA ALA A 164 2.76 -13.16 -11.77
C ALA A 164 2.02 -12.45 -10.62
N GLU A 165 2.75 -12.03 -9.59
CA GLU A 165 2.22 -11.28 -8.45
C GLU A 165 1.66 -9.90 -8.88
N ALA A 166 2.39 -9.16 -9.72
CA ALA A 166 1.91 -7.90 -10.29
C ALA A 166 0.64 -8.08 -11.13
N ALA A 167 0.57 -9.13 -11.95
CA ALA A 167 -0.61 -9.44 -12.75
C ALA A 167 -1.82 -9.86 -11.89
N THR A 168 -1.61 -10.52 -10.74
CA THR A 168 -2.70 -10.80 -9.78
C THR A 168 -3.20 -9.52 -9.13
N GLN A 169 -2.30 -8.65 -8.66
CA GLN A 169 -2.66 -7.38 -8.02
C GLN A 169 -3.43 -6.47 -8.99
N GLU A 170 -3.01 -6.40 -10.25
CA GLU A 170 -3.70 -5.58 -11.25
C GLU A 170 -5.11 -6.11 -11.57
N ARG A 171 -5.27 -7.44 -11.64
CA ARG A 171 -6.60 -8.04 -11.82
C ARG A 171 -7.52 -7.76 -10.63
N GLU A 172 -6.99 -7.82 -9.41
CA GLU A 172 -7.74 -7.48 -8.19
C GLU A 172 -8.13 -6.00 -8.17
N ARG A 173 -7.22 -5.10 -8.55
CA ARG A 173 -7.52 -3.66 -8.68
C ARG A 173 -8.65 -3.43 -9.68
N ILE A 174 -8.55 -3.96 -10.90
CA ILE A 174 -9.59 -3.82 -11.93
C ILE A 174 -10.92 -4.41 -11.47
N ALA A 175 -10.90 -5.58 -10.81
CA ALA A 175 -12.10 -6.22 -10.29
C ALA A 175 -12.79 -5.34 -9.22
N SER A 176 -12.03 -4.75 -8.31
CA SER A 176 -12.57 -3.85 -7.29
C SER A 176 -13.20 -2.58 -7.90
N ILE A 177 -12.53 -1.95 -8.87
CA ILE A 177 -13.07 -0.78 -9.60
C ILE A 177 -14.37 -1.12 -10.32
N ARG A 178 -14.43 -2.25 -11.02
CA ARG A 178 -15.64 -2.68 -11.74
C ARG A 178 -16.79 -3.03 -10.79
N THR A 179 -16.47 -3.61 -9.63
CA THR A 179 -17.47 -3.93 -8.61
C THR A 179 -18.06 -2.66 -8.00
N LEU A 180 -17.21 -1.69 -7.65
CA LEU A 180 -17.64 -0.39 -7.15
C LEU A 180 -18.42 0.41 -8.20
N GLY A 181 -18.01 0.31 -9.46
CA GLY A 181 -18.62 0.99 -10.60
C GLY A 181 -19.83 0.27 -11.20
N ALA A 182 -20.39 -0.76 -10.55
CA ALA A 182 -21.48 -1.56 -11.13
C ALA A 182 -22.74 -0.73 -11.47
N SER A 183 -22.98 0.37 -10.73
CA SER A 183 -24.05 1.34 -11.00
C SER A 183 -23.58 2.63 -11.67
N ALA A 184 -22.27 2.77 -11.89
CA ALA A 184 -21.68 3.96 -12.48
C ALA A 184 -21.75 3.92 -14.02
N ASP A 185 -21.35 5.02 -14.64
CA ASP A 185 -21.24 5.09 -16.10
C ASP A 185 -20.11 4.19 -16.62
N ALA A 186 -20.42 3.26 -17.51
CA ALA A 186 -19.46 2.30 -18.05
C ALA A 186 -18.23 2.98 -18.70
N ALA A 187 -18.42 4.13 -19.35
CA ALA A 187 -17.30 4.86 -19.96
C ALA A 187 -16.37 5.46 -18.90
N LEU A 188 -16.93 5.88 -17.76
CA LEU A 188 -16.16 6.40 -16.64
C LEU A 188 -15.38 5.29 -15.93
N VAL A 189 -16.00 4.12 -15.75
CA VAL A 189 -15.35 2.93 -15.17
C VAL A 189 -14.13 2.52 -16.00
N GLU A 190 -14.28 2.41 -17.32
CA GLU A 190 -13.15 2.04 -18.20
C GLU A 190 -12.06 3.12 -18.24
N LYS A 191 -12.44 4.41 -18.13
CA LYS A 191 -11.45 5.49 -17.96
C LYS A 191 -10.63 5.33 -16.67
N CYS A 192 -11.28 5.05 -15.54
CA CYS A 192 -10.57 4.81 -14.27
C CYS A 192 -9.65 3.57 -14.34
N VAL A 193 -10.07 2.53 -15.07
CA VAL A 193 -9.22 1.36 -15.31
C VAL A 193 -7.98 1.75 -16.10
N ALA A 194 -8.15 2.49 -17.21
CA ALA A 194 -7.07 2.92 -18.10
C ALA A 194 -6.09 3.92 -17.46
N ASP A 195 -6.60 4.85 -16.65
CA ASP A 195 -5.80 5.86 -15.94
C ASP A 195 -4.98 5.26 -14.78
N GLY A 196 -5.18 3.98 -14.46
CA GLY A 196 -4.40 3.28 -13.42
C GLY A 196 -4.69 3.75 -11.99
N VAL A 197 -5.84 4.40 -11.76
CA VAL A 197 -6.18 4.93 -10.42
C VAL A 197 -6.47 3.83 -9.40
N THR A 198 -6.34 4.13 -8.11
CA THR A 198 -6.74 3.17 -7.06
C THR A 198 -8.26 3.00 -7.00
N ALA A 199 -8.73 1.94 -6.33
CA ALA A 199 -10.16 1.67 -6.17
C ALA A 199 -10.88 2.80 -5.40
N GLU A 200 -10.22 3.40 -4.42
CA GLU A 200 -10.74 4.51 -3.62
C GLU A 200 -10.85 5.80 -4.46
N ALA A 201 -9.85 6.07 -5.30
CA ALA A 201 -9.86 7.20 -6.21
C ALA A 201 -10.97 7.05 -7.28
N ALA A 202 -11.18 5.83 -7.80
CA ALA A 202 -12.30 5.53 -8.69
C ALA A 202 -13.66 5.73 -8.01
N ALA A 203 -13.82 5.26 -6.76
CA ALA A 203 -15.05 5.45 -6.00
C ALA A 203 -15.40 6.93 -5.81
N ARG A 204 -14.40 7.78 -5.50
CA ARG A 204 -14.59 9.23 -5.43
C ARG A 204 -15.04 9.81 -6.77
N CYS A 205 -14.42 9.39 -7.87
CA CYS A 205 -14.78 9.83 -9.21
C CYS A 205 -16.24 9.47 -9.57
N PHE A 206 -16.70 8.28 -9.19
CA PHE A 206 -18.08 7.85 -9.39
C PHE A 206 -19.07 8.69 -8.58
N LEU A 207 -18.77 8.96 -7.30
CA LEU A 207 -19.61 9.80 -6.46
C LEU A 207 -19.71 11.24 -6.98
N GLU A 208 -18.60 11.83 -7.41
CA GLU A 208 -18.58 13.17 -8.01
C GLU A 208 -19.43 13.23 -9.29
N ALA A 209 -19.33 12.20 -10.15
CA ALA A 209 -20.15 12.09 -11.35
C ALA A 209 -21.64 11.97 -11.03
N ASP A 210 -22.01 11.17 -10.03
CA ASP A 210 -23.40 11.02 -9.59
C ASP A 210 -23.96 12.31 -8.99
N GLN A 211 -23.15 13.02 -8.19
CA GLN A 211 -23.53 14.33 -7.65
C GLN A 211 -23.72 15.37 -8.75
N ALA A 212 -22.85 15.38 -9.77
CA ALA A 212 -23.00 16.27 -10.93
C ALA A 212 -24.30 15.99 -11.70
N LYS A 213 -24.62 14.70 -11.93
CA LYS A 213 -25.89 14.30 -12.56
C LYS A 213 -27.10 14.71 -11.72
N ALA A 214 -27.03 14.53 -10.40
CA ALA A 214 -28.09 14.95 -9.48
C ALA A 214 -28.29 16.47 -9.48
N ALA A 215 -27.20 17.25 -9.46
CA ALA A 215 -27.24 18.71 -9.53
C ALA A 215 -27.85 19.21 -10.85
N ALA A 216 -27.45 18.60 -11.98
CA ALA A 216 -28.04 18.92 -13.29
C ALA A 216 -29.54 18.62 -13.34
N ARG A 217 -29.97 17.49 -12.76
CA ARG A 217 -31.40 17.13 -12.68
C ARG A 217 -32.20 18.10 -11.79
N LEU A 218 -31.62 18.56 -10.69
CA LEU A 218 -32.24 19.57 -9.83
C LEU A 218 -32.40 20.91 -10.54
N LEU A 219 -31.43 21.32 -11.35
CA LEU A 219 -31.53 22.54 -12.17
C LEU A 219 -32.61 22.41 -13.24
N ALA A 220 -32.70 21.26 -13.91
CA ALA A 220 -33.76 20.99 -14.88
C ALA A 220 -35.16 21.07 -14.24
N LEU A 221 -35.35 20.45 -13.08
CA LEU A 221 -36.62 20.51 -12.33
C LEU A 221 -37.02 21.94 -11.94
N LYS A 222 -36.05 22.77 -11.50
CA LYS A 222 -36.31 24.19 -11.20
C LYS A 222 -36.69 24.98 -12.47
N GLY A 223 -36.06 24.66 -13.60
CA GLY A 223 -36.43 25.20 -14.90
C GLY A 223 -37.87 24.83 -15.29
N ASP A 224 -38.23 23.56 -15.17
CA ASP A 224 -39.57 23.06 -15.45
C ASP A 224 -40.63 23.71 -14.55
N GLU A 225 -40.37 23.84 -13.23
CA GLU A 225 -41.23 24.56 -12.29
C GLU A 225 -41.49 26.01 -12.73
N SER A 226 -40.45 26.71 -13.21
CA SER A 226 -40.60 28.09 -13.69
C SER A 226 -41.37 28.21 -15.01
N SER A 227 -41.37 27.15 -15.82
CA SER A 227 -42.09 27.09 -17.09
C SER A 227 -43.55 26.65 -16.95
N ASN A 228 -43.89 25.96 -15.86
CA ASN A 228 -45.22 25.46 -15.64
C ASN A 228 -46.17 26.63 -15.28
N PRO A 229 -47.25 26.87 -16.03
CA PRO A 229 -48.20 27.92 -15.68
C PRO A 229 -48.77 27.67 -14.28
N ALA A 230 -48.85 28.73 -13.47
CA ALA A 230 -49.46 28.66 -12.15
C ALA A 230 -50.87 28.05 -12.28
N PRO A 231 -51.27 27.13 -11.38
CA PRO A 231 -52.59 26.52 -11.46
C PRO A 231 -53.62 27.65 -11.46
N ALA A 232 -54.50 27.64 -12.46
CA ALA A 232 -55.57 28.63 -12.57
C ALA A 232 -56.29 28.67 -11.21
N LYS A 233 -56.29 29.83 -10.56
CA LYS A 233 -57.09 30.03 -9.35
C LYS A 233 -58.53 29.73 -9.76
N THR A 234 -59.07 28.60 -9.32
CA THR A 234 -60.52 28.42 -9.25
C THR A 234 -61.01 29.42 -8.22
N THR A 235 -61.34 30.64 -8.67
CA THR A 235 -62.29 31.47 -7.95
C THR A 235 -63.51 30.60 -7.73
N ALA A 236 -63.77 30.27 -6.47
CA ALA A 236 -65.02 29.67 -6.03
C ALA A 236 -66.17 30.64 -6.36
N GLY A 237 -66.59 30.64 -7.63
CA GLY A 237 -67.91 31.06 -8.03
C GLY A 237 -68.83 29.89 -7.73
N ASN A 238 -69.91 30.15 -7.00
CA ASN A 238 -70.95 29.19 -6.65
C ASN A 238 -71.54 28.49 -7.90
N GLY A 239 -70.89 27.42 -8.35
CA GLY A 239 -71.30 26.58 -9.48
C GLY A 239 -71.60 25.17 -9.01
N GLU A 240 -72.72 24.62 -9.47
CA GLU A 240 -73.34 23.38 -9.03
C GLU A 240 -72.38 22.17 -8.91
N PRO A 241 -72.49 21.34 -7.85
CA PRO A 241 -71.60 20.22 -7.56
C PRO A 241 -71.67 19.04 -8.55
N ASP A 242 -72.57 19.08 -9.54
CA ASP A 242 -72.74 18.00 -10.52
C ASP A 242 -71.71 18.04 -11.67
N SER A 243 -71.17 19.21 -12.02
CA SER A 243 -70.16 19.38 -13.09
C SER A 243 -68.87 18.62 -12.78
N ASP A 244 -68.37 18.78 -11.57
CA ASP A 244 -67.04 18.28 -11.21
C ASP A 244 -67.08 16.78 -10.91
N ARG A 245 -68.23 16.29 -10.42
CA ARG A 245 -68.49 14.87 -10.23
C ARG A 245 -68.64 14.12 -11.56
N ALA A 246 -69.17 14.76 -12.60
CA ALA A 246 -69.24 14.21 -13.94
C ALA A 246 -67.85 14.08 -14.60
N LYS A 247 -67.02 15.14 -14.49
CA LYS A 247 -65.63 15.11 -15.00
C LYS A 247 -64.77 14.07 -14.28
N ALA A 248 -64.93 13.93 -12.96
CA ALA A 248 -64.24 12.90 -12.19
C ALA A 248 -64.64 11.47 -12.62
N LYS A 249 -65.92 11.25 -12.96
CA LYS A 249 -66.40 9.96 -13.49
C LYS A 249 -65.86 9.67 -14.88
N GLU A 250 -65.73 10.68 -15.74
CA GLU A 250 -65.18 10.54 -17.09
C GLU A 250 -63.70 10.13 -17.06
N ILE A 251 -62.90 10.75 -16.19
CA ILE A 251 -61.49 10.38 -15.99
C ILE A 251 -61.35 8.96 -15.43
N LEU A 252 -62.23 8.57 -14.50
CA LEU A 252 -62.22 7.21 -13.96
C LEU A 252 -62.59 6.16 -15.01
N ALA A 253 -63.50 6.49 -15.94
CA ALA A 253 -63.91 5.61 -17.02
C ALA A 253 -62.80 5.39 -18.06
N VAL A 254 -62.00 6.42 -18.35
CA VAL A 254 -60.83 6.32 -19.24
C VAL A 254 -59.72 5.45 -18.64
N HIS A 255 -59.54 5.46 -17.31
CA HIS A 255 -58.57 4.57 -16.67
C HIS A 255 -59.06 3.11 -16.54
N ALA A 256 -60.37 2.89 -16.48
CA ALA A 256 -60.96 1.54 -16.44
C ALA A 256 -60.84 0.80 -17.79
N THR A 257 -60.77 1.50 -18.92
CA THR A 257 -60.60 0.91 -20.25
C THR A 257 -59.15 0.52 -20.58
N VAL A 258 -58.18 0.91 -19.76
CA VAL A 258 -56.72 0.65 -19.98
C VAL A 258 -56.20 -0.51 -19.09
N ALA A 259 -57.08 -1.39 -18.59
CA ALA A 259 -56.65 -2.62 -17.93
C ALA A 259 -56.12 -3.65 -18.96
N PRO A 260 -54.91 -4.23 -18.79
CA PRO A 260 -54.34 -5.18 -19.75
C PRO A 260 -55.06 -6.53 -19.68
N SER A 261 -55.53 -7.04 -20.82
CA SER A 261 -56.06 -8.40 -20.95
C SER A 261 -54.95 -9.43 -20.67
N ARG A 262 -54.89 -9.97 -19.45
CA ARG A 262 -54.11 -11.20 -19.19
C ARG A 262 -54.92 -12.39 -19.69
N SER A 263 -54.62 -12.86 -20.89
CA SER A 263 -55.13 -14.12 -21.41
C SER A 263 -54.46 -15.29 -20.68
N THR A 264 -55.17 -15.92 -19.77
CA THR A 264 -54.78 -17.21 -19.19
C THR A 264 -55.09 -18.31 -20.20
N THR A 265 -54.10 -18.73 -20.99
CA THR A 265 -54.22 -19.94 -21.82
C THR A 265 -53.85 -21.15 -20.98
N HIS A 266 -54.84 -21.78 -20.35
CA HIS A 266 -54.71 -23.12 -19.79
C HIS A 266 -54.88 -24.12 -20.96
N ARG A 267 -53.78 -24.75 -21.41
CA ARG A 267 -53.84 -25.84 -22.39
C ARG A 267 -53.73 -27.16 -21.67
N SER A 268 -54.87 -27.83 -21.53
CA SER A 268 -55.00 -29.24 -21.16
C SER A 268 -54.96 -30.11 -22.42
N ARG A 269 -53.89 -30.90 -22.55
CA ARG A 269 -53.84 -32.30 -23.04
C ARG A 269 -52.38 -32.70 -23.26
#